data_AF-C1HC67-F1
#
_entry.id   AF-C1HC67-F1
#
_cell.length_a   1.000
_cell.length_b   1.000
_cell.length_c   1.000
_cell.angle_alpha   90.00
_cell.angle_beta   90.00
_cell.angle_gamma   90.00
#
_symmetry.space_group_name_H-M   'P 1'
#
loop_
_entity.id
_entity.type
_entity.pdbx_description
1 polymer ?
#
loop_
_entity_poly.entity_id
_entity_poly.type
_entity_poly.pdbx_seq_one_letter_code
_entity_poly.pdbx_strand_id
1 'polypeptide(L)'
;MAEILTEQIEALKESKHHPPQKKHIVTADIKQEDGQEKAKLPKGMILDKDGKPCRTCVSIADWRALMKGKSQLSATSSSNPNTTTTTTTTTSTQDQTTTAASTIALPTDCPPDVETLGRSTWTLLHSMTATYPKTATPQQQNDMHSFLTLFGKLYPCWVCAEDFHTWMNEPSGANKPRLKTRAEFGNWMCEAHNEVNRKLGKKEFDCRKWEERWRTGWKDGRCD
;
A
#
# COMPACT_ATOMS: atom_id res chain seq x y z
N MET A 1 -10.59 27.62 12.75
CA MET A 1 -9.35 27.27 12.01
C MET A 1 -8.10 27.71 12.75
N ALA A 2 -8.05 28.93 13.34
CA ALA A 2 -6.90 29.38 14.13
C ALA A 2 -6.68 28.55 15.42
N GLU A 3 -7.74 28.16 16.12
CA GLU A 3 -7.65 27.40 17.38
C GLU A 3 -7.07 25.98 17.19
N ILE A 4 -7.48 25.27 16.14
CA ILE A 4 -6.97 23.93 15.81
C ILE A 4 -5.47 23.98 15.45
N LEU A 5 -5.03 25.06 14.80
CA LEU A 5 -3.62 25.26 14.48
C LEU A 5 -2.80 25.53 15.76
N THR A 6 -3.34 26.28 16.71
CA THR A 6 -2.71 26.56 18.00
C THR A 6 -2.59 25.30 18.86
N GLU A 7 -3.64 24.48 18.95
CA GLU A 7 -3.61 23.19 19.67
C GLU A 7 -2.58 22.21 19.07
N GLN A 8 -2.48 22.14 17.73
CA GLN A 8 -1.45 21.32 17.08
C GLN A 8 -0.03 21.84 17.32
N ILE A 9 0.16 23.17 17.41
CA ILE A 9 1.45 23.78 17.71
C ILE A 9 1.82 23.59 19.19
N GLU A 10 0.87 23.66 20.12
CA GLU A 10 1.09 23.36 21.54
C GLU A 10 1.40 21.89 21.77
N ALA A 11 0.67 20.96 21.13
CA ALA A 11 0.98 19.53 21.19
C ALA A 11 2.38 19.20 20.64
N LEU A 12 2.83 19.91 19.59
CA LEU A 12 4.20 19.80 19.04
C LEU A 12 5.27 20.46 19.93
N LYS A 13 4.91 21.43 20.78
CA LYS A 13 5.82 22.06 21.76
C LYS A 13 5.94 21.22 23.03
N GLU A 14 4.85 20.62 23.48
CA GLU A 14 4.82 19.68 24.62
C GLU A 14 5.55 18.37 24.28
N SER A 15 5.45 17.88 23.04
CA SER A 15 6.22 16.73 22.58
C SER A 15 7.73 16.97 22.54
N LYS A 16 8.18 18.24 22.50
CA LYS A 16 9.60 18.62 22.58
C LYS A 16 10.14 18.69 24.02
N HIS A 17 9.26 18.66 25.03
CA HIS A 17 9.63 18.66 26.45
C HIS A 17 9.60 17.27 27.10
N HIS A 18 9.21 16.23 26.35
CA HIS A 18 9.41 14.86 26.81
C HIS A 18 10.88 14.44 26.61
N PRO A 19 11.51 13.83 27.63
CA PRO A 19 12.84 13.26 27.48
C PRO A 19 12.79 12.24 26.34
N PRO A 20 13.89 12.05 25.58
CA PRO A 20 13.86 11.23 24.38
C PRO A 20 13.41 9.82 24.78
N GLN A 21 12.17 9.46 24.44
CA GLN A 21 11.83 8.05 24.33
C GLN A 21 12.79 7.51 23.30
N LYS A 22 13.72 6.67 23.78
CA LYS A 22 14.77 6.04 22.97
C LYS A 22 14.14 5.63 21.64
N LYS A 23 14.49 6.34 20.57
CA LYS A 23 14.32 5.81 19.22
C LYS A 23 15.07 4.49 19.24
N HIS A 24 14.34 3.38 19.30
CA HIS A 24 14.88 2.05 19.09
C HIS A 24 15.29 1.95 17.61
N ILE A 25 16.31 2.71 17.22
CA ILE A 25 17.22 2.26 16.18
C ILE A 25 17.99 1.13 16.87
N VAL A 26 17.53 -0.09 16.65
CA VAL A 26 18.26 -1.28 17.10
C VAL A 26 19.52 -1.36 16.23
N THR A 27 20.55 -0.61 16.60
CA THR A 27 21.93 -1.01 16.34
C THR A 27 22.19 -2.20 17.25
N ALA A 28 21.96 -3.40 16.72
CA ALA A 28 22.25 -4.65 17.39
C ALA A 28 23.78 -4.82 17.50
N ASP A 29 24.39 -4.24 18.53
CA ASP A 29 25.61 -4.76 19.13
C ASP A 29 25.20 -5.79 20.19
N ILE A 30 24.83 -6.98 19.72
CA ILE A 30 24.66 -8.15 20.59
C ILE A 30 26.06 -8.69 20.86
N LYS A 31 26.55 -8.47 22.08
CA LYS A 31 27.71 -9.23 22.61
C LYS A 31 27.33 -10.71 22.64
N GLN A 32 28.18 -11.52 22.03
CA GLN A 32 28.06 -12.96 21.87
C GLN A 32 28.09 -13.68 23.21
N GLU A 33 27.06 -14.46 23.50
CA GLU A 33 27.16 -15.73 24.21
C GLU A 33 26.40 -16.76 23.35
N ASP A 34 27.11 -17.80 22.93
CA ASP A 34 26.65 -19.00 22.22
C ASP A 34 25.75 -18.87 20.96
N GLY A 35 26.37 -19.15 19.80
CA GLY A 35 25.89 -20.28 19.00
C GLY A 35 24.67 -20.13 18.08
N GLN A 36 24.41 -18.96 17.47
CA GLN A 36 23.71 -18.89 16.17
C GLN A 36 23.79 -17.49 15.55
N GLU A 37 24.53 -17.36 14.44
CA GLU A 37 24.72 -16.10 13.72
C GLU A 37 23.38 -15.60 13.10
N LYS A 38 22.74 -14.62 13.75
CA LYS A 38 21.59 -13.91 13.15
C LYS A 38 22.11 -12.97 12.06
N ALA A 39 21.83 -13.28 10.79
CA ALA A 39 22.20 -12.48 9.64
C ALA A 39 21.84 -10.98 9.82
N LYS A 40 22.83 -10.09 9.69
CA LYS A 40 22.63 -8.63 9.74
C LYS A 40 21.73 -8.20 8.57
N LEU A 41 20.64 -7.51 8.88
CA LEU A 41 19.75 -6.94 7.87
C LEU A 41 20.49 -5.85 7.06
N PRO A 42 20.20 -5.70 5.75
CA PRO A 42 20.73 -4.60 4.95
C PRO A 42 20.43 -3.24 5.59
N LYS A 43 21.36 -2.28 5.45
CA LYS A 43 21.15 -0.90 5.93
C LYS A 43 19.87 -0.33 5.31
N GLY A 44 19.02 0.29 6.12
CA GLY A 44 17.74 0.86 5.68
C GLY A 44 16.54 -0.09 5.78
N MET A 45 16.75 -1.39 6.05
CA MET A 45 15.64 -2.33 6.18
C MET A 45 14.86 -2.13 7.48
N ILE A 46 13.59 -1.79 7.37
CA ILE A 46 12.64 -1.71 8.49
C ILE A 46 11.80 -2.99 8.55
N LEU A 47 11.69 -3.59 9.75
CA LEU A 47 10.80 -4.74 9.97
C LEU A 47 9.42 -4.27 10.43
N ASP A 48 8.40 -5.05 10.08
CA ASP A 48 7.05 -4.90 10.61
C ASP A 48 6.94 -5.45 12.04
N LYS A 49 5.75 -5.31 12.64
CA LYS A 49 5.43 -5.83 13.98
C LYS A 49 5.55 -7.35 14.12
N ASP A 50 5.60 -8.10 13.02
CA ASP A 50 5.74 -9.55 12.99
C ASP A 50 7.21 -9.97 12.69
N GLY A 51 8.15 -9.01 12.65
CA GLY A 51 9.57 -9.22 12.41
C GLY A 51 9.94 -9.47 10.95
N LYS A 52 9.03 -9.20 9.99
CA LYS A 52 9.27 -9.39 8.56
C LYS A 52 9.61 -8.08 7.88
N PRO A 53 10.34 -8.10 6.74
CA PRO A 53 10.61 -6.88 5.98
C PRO A 53 9.32 -6.09 5.64
N CYS A 54 9.22 -4.86 6.14
CA CYS A 54 8.06 -3.99 5.90
C CYS A 54 8.21 -3.28 4.55
N ARG A 55 7.52 -3.78 3.52
CA ARG A 55 7.55 -3.21 2.17
C ARG A 55 7.15 -1.72 2.11
N THR A 56 6.14 -1.32 2.88
CA THR A 56 5.66 0.07 2.92
C THR A 56 6.58 1.00 3.70
N CYS A 57 7.53 0.46 4.46
CA CYS A 57 8.43 1.23 5.32
C CYS A 57 9.81 1.50 4.69
N VAL A 58 10.08 0.99 3.48
CA VAL A 58 11.38 1.11 2.82
C VAL A 58 11.27 1.62 1.39
N SER A 59 12.37 2.13 0.85
CA SER A 59 12.42 2.52 -0.56
C SER A 59 12.30 1.30 -1.47
N ILE A 60 11.82 1.53 -2.70
CA ILE A 60 11.77 0.45 -3.70
C ILE A 60 13.17 -0.08 -4.06
N ALA A 61 14.20 0.76 -3.96
CA ALA A 61 15.59 0.35 -4.20
C ALA A 61 16.07 -0.65 -3.14
N ASP A 62 15.81 -0.35 -1.86
CA ASP A 62 16.17 -1.23 -0.75
C ASP A 62 15.37 -2.55 -0.81
N TRP A 63 14.09 -2.48 -1.17
CA TRP A 63 13.25 -3.67 -1.36
C TRP A 63 13.79 -4.59 -2.46
N ARG A 64 14.12 -4.04 -3.62
CA ARG A 64 14.72 -4.81 -4.73
C ARG A 64 16.07 -5.41 -4.36
N ALA A 65 16.90 -4.66 -3.63
CA ALA A 65 18.18 -5.18 -3.14
C ALA A 65 17.98 -6.39 -2.21
N LEU A 66 16.99 -6.34 -1.32
CA LEU A 66 16.63 -7.45 -0.44
C LEU A 66 16.13 -8.69 -1.23
N MET A 67 15.26 -8.51 -2.23
CA MET A 67 14.70 -9.61 -3.02
C MET A 67 15.76 -10.29 -3.91
N LYS A 68 16.71 -9.53 -4.47
CA LYS A 68 17.87 -10.07 -5.18
C LYS A 68 18.76 -10.92 -4.26
N GLY A 69 19.00 -10.47 -3.03
CA GLY A 69 19.77 -11.23 -2.04
C GLY A 69 19.14 -12.59 -1.70
N LYS A 70 17.81 -12.64 -1.50
CA LYS A 70 17.10 -13.91 -1.21
C LYS A 70 17.16 -14.90 -2.38
N SER A 71 17.14 -14.42 -3.62
CA SER A 71 17.21 -15.27 -4.80
C SER A 71 18.58 -15.96 -4.92
N GLN A 72 19.66 -15.31 -4.48
CA GLN A 72 21.00 -15.93 -4.45
C GLN A 72 21.17 -16.98 -3.35
N LEU A 73 20.49 -16.84 -2.19
CA LEU A 73 20.52 -17.84 -1.12
C LEU A 73 19.65 -19.08 -1.41
N SER A 74 18.72 -18.99 -2.37
CA SER A 74 17.78 -20.08 -2.70
C SER A 74 18.27 -20.98 -3.86
N ALA A 75 19.40 -20.63 -4.49
CA ALA A 75 19.88 -21.28 -5.73
C ALA A 75 20.86 -22.44 -5.53
N THR A 76 21.18 -22.85 -4.29
CA THR A 76 22.22 -23.87 -4.02
C THR A 76 21.70 -25.32 -3.95
N SER A 77 20.51 -25.61 -4.49
CA SER A 77 19.95 -26.96 -4.46
C SER A 77 19.11 -27.25 -5.70
N SER A 78 19.76 -27.53 -6.83
CA SER A 78 19.43 -28.62 -7.77
C SER A 78 19.96 -28.35 -9.19
N SER A 79 20.68 -29.37 -9.69
CA SER A 79 20.77 -29.86 -11.08
C SER A 79 21.38 -29.00 -12.20
N ASN A 80 22.55 -29.49 -12.67
CA ASN A 80 23.03 -29.64 -14.06
C ASN A 80 22.60 -28.62 -15.13
N PRO A 81 23.56 -27.94 -15.79
CA PRO A 81 23.35 -27.38 -17.12
C PRO A 81 23.97 -28.31 -18.17
N ASN A 82 23.16 -28.80 -19.10
CA ASN A 82 23.67 -29.17 -20.41
C ASN A 82 22.64 -28.80 -21.49
N THR A 83 23.19 -28.32 -22.61
CA THR A 83 22.57 -28.19 -23.93
C THR A 83 22.07 -26.78 -24.33
N THR A 84 23.03 -26.01 -24.88
CA THR A 84 23.10 -25.58 -26.29
C THR A 84 21.89 -24.91 -26.96
N THR A 85 22.05 -23.60 -27.20
CA THR A 85 21.87 -22.85 -28.47
C THR A 85 20.56 -23.02 -29.26
N THR A 86 19.85 -21.91 -29.52
CA THR A 86 19.77 -21.28 -30.87
C THR A 86 19.01 -19.96 -30.82
N THR A 87 19.67 -18.92 -31.32
CA THR A 87 19.18 -17.57 -31.60
C THR A 87 18.10 -17.60 -32.68
N THR A 88 16.96 -16.92 -32.47
CA THR A 88 16.13 -16.47 -33.59
C THR A 88 15.50 -15.13 -33.28
N THR A 89 15.99 -14.14 -34.02
CA THR A 89 15.50 -12.77 -34.15
C THR A 89 14.14 -12.81 -34.81
N THR A 90 13.11 -12.26 -34.18
CA THR A 90 11.84 -11.96 -34.86
C THR A 90 11.42 -10.54 -34.55
N THR A 91 11.70 -9.67 -35.52
CA THR A 91 11.17 -8.33 -35.69
C THR A 91 9.64 -8.43 -35.81
N SER A 92 8.91 -7.73 -34.95
CA SER A 92 7.46 -7.55 -35.10
C SER A 92 7.15 -6.06 -35.02
N THR A 93 7.08 -5.44 -36.18
CA THR A 93 6.40 -4.18 -36.44
C THR A 93 4.89 -4.39 -36.22
N GLN A 94 4.33 -3.77 -35.18
CA GLN A 94 2.90 -3.50 -35.12
C GLN A 94 2.67 -2.02 -34.84
N ASP A 95 2.31 -1.37 -35.93
CA ASP A 95 1.47 -0.19 -36.05
C ASP A 95 0.40 -0.13 -34.94
N GLN A 96 0.47 0.89 -34.09
CA GLN A 96 -0.68 1.42 -33.37
C GLN A 96 -0.63 2.94 -33.42
N THR A 97 -1.15 3.46 -34.53
CA THR A 97 -1.85 4.74 -34.57
C THR A 97 -2.99 4.73 -33.54
N THR A 98 -2.72 5.23 -32.34
CA THR A 98 -3.74 5.67 -31.40
C THR A 98 -3.44 7.10 -30.99
N THR A 99 -4.23 8.00 -31.55
CA THR A 99 -4.48 9.39 -31.15
C THR A 99 -4.05 9.68 -29.71
N ALA A 100 -2.94 10.42 -29.58
CA ALA A 100 -2.55 11.06 -28.33
C ALA A 100 -3.62 12.09 -27.95
N ALA A 101 -4.57 11.68 -27.12
CA ALA A 101 -5.27 12.61 -26.26
C ALA A 101 -4.21 13.13 -25.28
N SER A 102 -3.60 14.27 -25.61
CA SER A 102 -2.75 15.04 -24.71
C SER A 102 -3.56 15.39 -23.47
N THR A 103 -3.53 14.53 -22.46
CA THR A 103 -3.73 14.95 -21.08
C THR A 103 -2.59 15.91 -20.79
N ILE A 104 -2.88 17.21 -20.84
CA ILE A 104 -1.99 18.24 -20.31
C ILE A 104 -1.74 17.85 -18.85
N ALA A 105 -0.59 17.24 -18.58
CA ALA A 105 -0.23 16.85 -17.24
C ALA A 105 -0.04 18.15 -16.43
N LEU A 106 -0.85 18.32 -15.38
CA LEU A 106 -0.67 19.43 -14.44
C LEU A 106 0.74 19.35 -13.84
N PRO A 107 1.45 20.48 -13.71
CA PRO A 107 2.70 20.54 -12.96
C PRO A 107 2.53 19.97 -11.54
N THR A 108 3.55 19.30 -11.01
CA THR A 108 3.48 18.59 -9.72
C THR A 108 3.34 19.52 -8.50
N ASP A 109 3.61 20.80 -8.69
CA ASP A 109 3.46 21.87 -7.70
C ASP A 109 2.08 22.56 -7.73
N CYS A 110 1.20 22.15 -8.65
CA CYS A 110 -0.20 22.60 -8.67
C CYS A 110 -1.10 21.77 -7.73
N PRO A 111 -2.20 22.34 -7.22
CA PRO A 111 -3.22 21.57 -6.53
C PRO A 111 -3.76 20.41 -7.39
N PRO A 112 -4.03 19.23 -6.81
CA PRO A 112 -4.46 18.07 -7.58
C PRO A 112 -5.87 18.28 -8.14
N ASP A 113 -6.08 17.88 -9.40
CA ASP A 113 -7.41 17.67 -9.96
C ASP A 113 -8.11 16.45 -9.33
N VAL A 114 -9.37 16.23 -9.70
CA VAL A 114 -10.19 15.13 -9.16
C VAL A 114 -9.58 13.75 -9.44
N GLU A 115 -8.86 13.58 -10.55
CA GLU A 115 -8.26 12.30 -10.89
C GLU A 115 -6.98 12.04 -10.09
N THR A 116 -6.12 13.05 -9.94
CA THR A 116 -4.88 12.97 -9.16
C THR A 116 -5.19 12.79 -7.69
N LEU A 117 -6.17 13.53 -7.18
CA LEU A 117 -6.70 13.35 -5.83
C LEU A 117 -7.22 11.92 -5.65
N GLY A 118 -8.11 11.47 -6.55
CA GLY A 118 -8.68 10.12 -6.50
C GLY A 118 -7.64 9.00 -6.52
N ARG A 119 -6.67 9.03 -7.44
CA ARG A 119 -5.59 8.02 -7.52
C ARG A 119 -4.74 8.00 -6.25
N SER A 120 -4.43 9.17 -5.70
CA SER A 120 -3.65 9.30 -4.46
C SER A 120 -4.41 8.75 -3.26
N THR A 121 -5.70 9.06 -3.18
CA THR A 121 -6.59 8.58 -2.12
C THR A 121 -6.80 7.07 -2.19
N TRP A 122 -7.05 6.50 -3.37
CA TRP A 122 -7.15 5.04 -3.50
C TRP A 122 -5.84 4.34 -3.14
N THR A 123 -4.69 4.95 -3.46
CA THR A 123 -3.40 4.43 -3.04
C THR A 123 -3.27 4.39 -1.51
N LEU A 124 -3.70 5.45 -0.81
CA LEU A 124 -3.73 5.48 0.65
C LEU A 124 -4.67 4.41 1.23
N LEU A 125 -5.94 4.39 0.79
CA LEU A 125 -6.96 3.49 1.34
C LEU A 125 -6.61 2.01 1.15
N HIS A 126 -6.14 1.63 -0.05
CA HIS A 126 -5.71 0.26 -0.30
C HIS A 126 -4.42 -0.09 0.45
N SER A 127 -3.52 0.86 0.68
CA SER A 127 -2.32 0.63 1.50
C SER A 127 -2.66 0.44 2.99
N MET A 128 -3.59 1.22 3.54
CA MET A 128 -4.13 1.01 4.90
C MET A 128 -4.81 -0.35 5.01
N THR A 129 -5.52 -0.77 3.97
CA THR A 129 -6.16 -2.09 3.91
C THR A 129 -5.11 -3.21 3.86
N ALA A 130 -4.04 -3.04 3.07
CA ALA A 130 -2.95 -4.00 2.97
C ALA A 130 -2.19 -4.22 4.30
N THR A 131 -2.12 -3.20 5.16
CA THR A 131 -1.48 -3.26 6.48
C THR A 131 -2.44 -3.55 7.62
N TYR A 132 -3.74 -3.69 7.35
CA TYR A 132 -4.74 -4.02 8.35
C TYR A 132 -4.46 -5.37 9.04
N PRO A 133 -4.82 -5.56 10.33
CA PRO A 133 -4.58 -6.83 11.01
C PRO A 133 -5.27 -8.01 10.32
N LYS A 134 -4.61 -9.18 10.29
CA LYS A 134 -5.24 -10.41 9.80
C LYS A 134 -6.58 -10.68 10.51
N THR A 135 -6.60 -10.44 11.82
CA THR A 135 -7.79 -10.41 12.67
C THR A 135 -7.73 -9.13 13.49
N ALA A 136 -8.72 -8.25 13.33
CA ALA A 136 -8.76 -6.96 14.01
C ALA A 136 -9.47 -7.06 15.36
N THR A 137 -8.96 -6.36 16.37
CA THR A 137 -9.65 -6.21 17.66
C THR A 137 -10.94 -5.40 17.48
N PRO A 138 -11.93 -5.51 18.38
CA PRO A 138 -13.12 -4.66 18.34
C PRO A 138 -12.79 -3.16 18.27
N GLN A 139 -11.74 -2.72 18.98
CA GLN A 139 -11.28 -1.34 18.91
C GLN A 139 -10.80 -0.96 17.50
N GLN A 140 -9.95 -1.78 16.87
CA GLN A 140 -9.48 -1.54 15.50
C GLN A 140 -10.60 -1.54 14.46
N GLN A 141 -11.65 -2.32 14.70
CA GLN A 141 -12.86 -2.31 13.86
C GLN A 141 -13.62 -0.98 14.00
N ASN A 142 -13.83 -0.53 15.24
CA ASN A 142 -14.49 0.74 15.53
C ASN A 142 -13.69 1.95 15.02
N ASP A 143 -12.37 1.92 15.16
CA ASP A 143 -11.48 2.97 14.67
C ASP A 143 -11.54 3.06 13.14
N MET A 144 -11.48 1.92 12.45
CA MET A 144 -11.55 1.90 10.99
C MET A 144 -12.94 2.30 10.48
N HIS A 145 -14.01 1.88 11.15
CA HIS A 145 -15.37 2.33 10.83
C HIS A 145 -15.50 3.85 10.98
N SER A 146 -14.99 4.40 12.08
CA SER A 146 -14.98 5.85 12.32
C SER A 146 -14.16 6.58 11.28
N PHE A 147 -12.98 6.05 10.92
CA PHE A 147 -12.15 6.59 9.85
C PHE A 147 -12.90 6.64 8.51
N LEU A 148 -13.54 5.55 8.07
CA LEU A 148 -14.28 5.52 6.80
C LEU A 148 -15.48 6.48 6.82
N THR A 149 -16.16 6.59 7.96
CA THR A 149 -17.26 7.54 8.15
C THR A 149 -16.78 8.99 8.04
N LEU A 150 -15.67 9.33 8.71
CA LEU A 150 -15.09 10.67 8.64
C LEU A 150 -14.51 10.95 7.26
N PHE A 151 -13.87 9.97 6.64
CA PHE A 151 -13.37 10.06 5.27
C PHE A 151 -14.49 10.40 4.30
N GLY A 152 -15.63 9.70 4.36
CA GLY A 152 -16.80 10.01 3.53
C GLY A 152 -17.44 11.37 3.79
N LYS A 153 -17.17 12.01 4.93
CA LYS A 153 -17.65 13.37 5.26
C LYS A 153 -16.66 14.47 4.89
N LEU A 154 -15.37 14.17 4.91
CA LEU A 154 -14.28 15.14 4.78
C LEU A 154 -13.57 15.09 3.43
N TYR A 155 -13.95 14.16 2.54
CA TYR A 155 -13.32 14.04 1.23
C TYR A 155 -13.56 15.31 0.38
N PRO A 156 -12.52 15.95 -0.19
CA PRO A 156 -12.63 17.31 -0.75
C PRO A 156 -13.59 17.47 -1.94
N CYS A 157 -13.78 16.41 -2.73
CA CYS A 157 -14.80 16.38 -3.77
C CYS A 157 -16.15 16.05 -3.13
N TRP A 158 -16.95 17.07 -2.81
CA TRP A 158 -18.23 16.88 -2.08
C TRP A 158 -19.18 15.89 -2.75
N VAL A 159 -19.31 15.91 -4.08
CA VAL A 159 -20.16 14.96 -4.82
C VAL A 159 -19.62 13.53 -4.74
N CYS A 160 -18.29 13.36 -4.78
CA CYS A 160 -17.65 12.07 -4.59
C CYS A 160 -17.81 11.55 -3.16
N ALA A 161 -17.76 12.47 -2.18
CA ALA A 161 -17.90 12.19 -0.76
C ALA A 161 -19.33 11.74 -0.42
N GLU A 162 -20.33 12.48 -0.91
CA GLU A 162 -21.75 12.16 -0.77
C GLU A 162 -22.11 10.84 -1.43
N ASP A 163 -21.57 10.57 -2.62
CA ASP A 163 -21.76 9.30 -3.34
C ASP A 163 -21.20 8.11 -2.54
N PHE A 164 -19.96 8.22 -2.03
CA PHE A 164 -19.35 7.19 -1.19
C PHE A 164 -20.10 7.00 0.14
N HIS A 165 -20.48 8.10 0.81
CA HIS A 165 -21.24 8.06 2.05
C HIS A 165 -22.61 7.40 1.85
N THR A 166 -23.30 7.72 0.76
CA THR A 166 -24.59 7.10 0.41
C THR A 166 -24.42 5.62 0.09
N TRP A 167 -23.40 5.27 -0.70
CA TRP A 167 -23.09 3.88 -1.05
C TRP A 167 -22.65 3.05 0.15
N MET A 168 -22.09 3.63 1.21
CA MET A 168 -21.70 2.88 2.41
C MET A 168 -22.85 2.68 3.40
N ASN A 169 -23.87 3.55 3.33
CA ASN A 169 -25.00 3.63 4.27
C ASN A 169 -26.34 3.30 3.60
N GLU A 170 -26.35 2.60 2.48
CA GLU A 170 -27.58 2.19 1.82
C GLU A 170 -28.46 1.38 2.79
N PRO A 171 -29.80 1.52 2.71
CA PRO A 171 -30.70 0.98 3.73
C PRO A 171 -30.65 -0.54 3.93
N SER A 172 -30.26 -1.31 2.90
CA SER A 172 -30.13 -2.77 3.01
C SER A 172 -28.93 -3.21 3.85
N GLY A 173 -27.92 -2.35 4.02
CA GLY A 173 -26.68 -2.64 4.71
C GLY A 173 -25.74 -3.60 3.97
N ALA A 174 -25.98 -3.85 2.69
CA ALA A 174 -25.17 -4.71 1.83
C ALA A 174 -23.71 -4.26 1.68
N ASN A 175 -23.46 -2.96 1.73
CA ASN A 175 -22.17 -2.32 1.56
C ASN A 175 -21.58 -1.83 2.90
N LYS A 176 -22.12 -2.24 4.04
CA LYS A 176 -21.52 -1.92 5.34
C LYS A 176 -20.05 -2.41 5.38
N PRO A 177 -19.10 -1.60 5.88
CA PRO A 177 -17.71 -2.00 5.97
C PRO A 177 -17.52 -3.31 6.72
N ARG A 178 -16.86 -4.28 6.07
CA ARG A 178 -16.53 -5.57 6.67
C ARG A 178 -15.11 -5.54 7.23
N LEU A 179 -14.99 -5.33 8.53
CA LEU A 179 -13.73 -4.94 9.17
C LEU A 179 -13.15 -6.02 10.10
N LYS A 180 -13.72 -7.21 10.18
CA LYS A 180 -13.26 -8.24 11.12
C LYS A 180 -11.86 -8.75 10.80
N THR A 181 -11.55 -8.87 9.51
CA THR A 181 -10.26 -9.37 9.01
C THR A 181 -9.75 -8.52 7.86
N ARG A 182 -8.43 -8.52 7.64
CA ARG A 182 -7.83 -7.88 6.47
C ARG A 182 -8.39 -8.42 5.14
N ALA A 183 -8.73 -9.70 5.07
CA ALA A 183 -9.29 -10.29 3.85
C ALA A 183 -10.67 -9.73 3.52
N GLU A 184 -11.55 -9.64 4.53
CA GLU A 184 -12.88 -9.05 4.39
C GLU A 184 -12.81 -7.56 4.02
N PHE A 185 -11.93 -6.81 4.70
CA PHE A 185 -11.75 -5.39 4.45
C PHE A 185 -11.15 -5.13 3.06
N GLY A 186 -10.18 -5.93 2.65
CA GLY A 186 -9.60 -5.91 1.30
C GLY A 186 -10.61 -6.15 0.19
N ASN A 187 -11.48 -7.14 0.38
CA ASN A 187 -12.55 -7.40 -0.58
C ASN A 187 -13.56 -6.24 -0.62
N TRP A 188 -13.96 -5.71 0.55
CA TRP A 188 -14.87 -4.57 0.63
C TRP A 188 -14.29 -3.31 -0.01
N MET A 189 -13.02 -2.99 0.24
CA MET A 189 -12.35 -1.82 -0.34
C MET A 189 -12.23 -1.94 -1.88
N CYS A 190 -12.04 -3.16 -2.39
CA CYS A 190 -12.07 -3.42 -3.82
C CYS A 190 -13.47 -3.23 -4.42
N GLU A 191 -14.51 -3.77 -3.78
CA GLU A 191 -15.92 -3.58 -4.20
C GLU A 191 -16.31 -2.10 -4.23
N ALA A 192 -15.96 -1.34 -3.19
CA ALA A 192 -16.19 0.10 -3.13
C ALA A 192 -15.51 0.85 -4.28
N HIS A 193 -14.27 0.49 -4.61
CA HIS A 193 -13.56 1.08 -5.74
C HIS A 193 -14.17 0.66 -7.08
N ASN A 194 -14.62 -0.60 -7.21
CA ASN A 194 -15.29 -1.08 -8.41
C ASN A 194 -16.63 -0.42 -8.65
N GLU A 195 -17.37 -0.06 -7.60
CA GLU A 195 -18.59 0.74 -7.75
C GLU A 195 -18.28 2.09 -8.42
N VAL A 196 -17.21 2.77 -7.98
CA VAL A 196 -16.78 4.02 -8.62
C VAL A 196 -16.32 3.77 -10.06
N ASN A 197 -15.58 2.68 -10.32
CA ASN A 197 -15.19 2.32 -11.69
C ASN A 197 -16.42 2.15 -12.59
N ARG A 198 -17.44 1.41 -12.13
CA ARG A 198 -18.68 1.17 -12.85
C ARG A 198 -19.42 2.48 -13.17
N LYS A 199 -19.54 3.39 -12.18
CA LYS A 199 -20.16 4.72 -12.38
C LYS A 199 -19.42 5.57 -13.41
N LEU A 200 -18.09 5.44 -13.47
CA LEU A 200 -17.24 6.18 -14.40
C LEU A 200 -17.02 5.44 -15.74
N GLY A 201 -17.73 4.33 -16.00
CA GLY A 201 -17.56 3.54 -17.24
C GLY A 201 -16.19 2.88 -17.38
N LYS A 202 -15.46 2.70 -16.28
CA LYS A 202 -14.15 2.03 -16.23
C LYS A 202 -14.36 0.52 -16.02
N LYS A 203 -13.38 -0.26 -16.48
CA LYS A 203 -13.36 -1.71 -16.26
C LYS A 203 -13.24 -2.03 -14.76
N GLU A 204 -14.02 -2.99 -14.30
CA GLU A 204 -13.89 -3.53 -12.94
C GLU A 204 -12.57 -4.27 -12.73
N PHE A 205 -11.98 -4.08 -11.55
CA PHE A 205 -10.79 -4.79 -11.12
C PHE A 205 -11.16 -6.15 -10.52
N ASP A 206 -10.39 -7.20 -10.82
CA ASP A 206 -10.59 -8.53 -10.23
C ASP A 206 -10.18 -8.51 -8.75
N CYS A 207 -11.17 -8.45 -7.84
CA CYS A 207 -10.91 -8.36 -6.41
C CYS A 207 -10.09 -9.51 -5.86
N ARG A 208 -10.03 -10.68 -6.51
CA ARG A 208 -9.15 -11.78 -6.08
C ARG A 208 -7.66 -11.42 -6.15
N LYS A 209 -7.31 -10.36 -6.88
CA LYS A 209 -5.94 -9.86 -7.11
C LYS A 209 -5.61 -8.61 -6.28
N TRP A 210 -6.48 -8.19 -5.35
CA TRP A 210 -6.24 -6.97 -4.57
C TRP A 210 -4.95 -7.07 -3.74
N GLU A 211 -4.65 -8.23 -3.16
CA GLU A 211 -3.43 -8.44 -2.38
C GLU A 211 -2.16 -8.34 -3.24
N GLU A 212 -2.19 -8.90 -4.45
CA GLU A 212 -1.07 -8.81 -5.40
C GLU A 212 -0.78 -7.36 -5.76
N ARG A 213 -1.85 -6.59 -6.03
CA ARG A 213 -1.73 -5.18 -6.40
C ARG A 213 -1.25 -4.28 -5.25
N TRP A 214 -1.68 -4.53 -4.02
CA TRP A 214 -1.52 -3.57 -2.92
C TRP A 214 -0.62 -4.02 -1.76
N ARG A 215 -0.26 -5.32 -1.70
CA ARG A 215 0.52 -5.87 -0.58
C ARG A 215 1.72 -6.69 -1.05
N THR A 216 1.47 -7.80 -1.74
CA THR A 216 2.49 -8.83 -1.99
C THR A 216 3.32 -8.56 -3.23
N GLY A 217 2.79 -7.84 -4.21
CA GLY A 217 3.34 -7.83 -5.56
C GLY A 217 2.76 -8.97 -6.39
N TRP A 218 2.89 -8.85 -7.70
CA TRP A 218 2.40 -9.84 -8.66
C TRP A 218 3.22 -11.12 -8.63
N LYS A 219 2.55 -12.26 -8.80
CA LYS A 219 3.20 -13.59 -8.79
C LYS A 219 4.25 -13.81 -9.88
N ASP A 220 4.25 -12.99 -10.93
CA ASP A 220 5.27 -13.04 -11.99
C ASP A 220 6.57 -12.31 -11.63
N GLY A 221 6.68 -11.80 -10.41
CA GLY A 221 7.91 -11.18 -9.90
C GLY A 221 8.20 -9.79 -10.46
N ARG A 222 7.31 -9.19 -11.28
CA ARG A 222 7.56 -7.85 -11.88
C ARG A 222 7.69 -6.72 -10.86
N CYS A 223 7.34 -6.98 -9.60
CA CYS A 223 7.42 -6.04 -8.49
C CYS A 223 8.68 -6.22 -7.61
N ASP A 224 9.50 -7.23 -7.91
CA ASP A 224 10.69 -7.59 -7.13
C ASP A 224 11.98 -6.94 -7.65
#